data_AF-B5M0V8-F1
#
_entry.id   AF-B5M0V8-F1
#
_cell.length_a   1.000
_cell.length_b   1.000
_cell.length_c   1.000
_cell.angle_alpha   90.00
_cell.angle_beta   90.00
_cell.angle_gamma   90.00
#
_symmetry.space_group_name_H-M   'P 1'
#
loop_
_entity.id
_entity.type
_entity.pdbx_description
1 polymer ?
#
loop_
_entity_poly.entity_id
_entity_poly.type
_entity_poly.pdbx_seq_one_letter_code
_entity_poly.pdbx_strand_id
1 'polypeptide(L)'
;IGEVFRGQKPLTSLENWGTSWGFLPQGKGLVFVDNHDNQRGHGAGGSTILTHKDRKAYTLASIFMLAHPYGIPRVTSSYAFSNSDQGPPADDKQAIISPLTTTDGRCQNGWTCEHRWLPIANMIDFRNTVGLTGVMQFQKISTNQIAFCRGFLGFVALNNDNTNDFKARVNTCLPAGTYCDLASGIFTGYKCSGKTVTVGWFGLADINIPADDDVGAIVLHYKAMVPLIPTLSK
;
A
#
# COMPACT_ATOMS: atom_id res chain seq x y z
N ILE A 1 10.46 5.82 -7.11
CA ILE A 1 9.80 5.30 -5.88
C ILE A 1 10.71 4.36 -5.10
N GLY A 2 11.41 3.43 -5.77
CA GLY A 2 12.34 2.49 -5.13
C GLY A 2 13.42 3.14 -4.25
N GLU A 3 14.12 4.17 -4.76
CA GLU A 3 15.11 4.94 -3.97
C GLU A 3 14.55 5.48 -2.64
N VAL A 4 13.27 5.90 -2.63
CA VAL A 4 12.62 6.45 -1.44
C VAL A 4 12.39 5.36 -0.40
N PHE A 5 11.74 4.26 -0.79
CA PHE A 5 11.41 3.18 0.14
C PHE A 5 12.62 2.28 0.49
N ARG A 6 13.72 2.36 -0.26
CA ARG A 6 15.05 1.82 0.13
C ARG A 6 15.81 2.75 1.08
N GLY A 7 15.27 3.93 1.43
CA GLY A 7 15.90 4.88 2.34
C GLY A 7 17.04 5.71 1.71
N GLN A 8 17.21 5.66 0.40
CA GLN A 8 18.21 6.47 -0.33
C GLN A 8 17.74 7.91 -0.54
N LYS A 9 16.42 8.14 -0.49
CA LYS A 9 15.79 9.47 -0.48
C LYS A 9 14.77 9.56 0.65
N PRO A 10 14.60 10.72 1.30
CA PRO A 10 13.58 10.92 2.34
C PRO A 10 12.17 10.61 1.84
N LEU A 11 11.34 10.00 2.69
CA LEU A 11 9.92 9.77 2.39
C LEU A 11 9.16 11.08 2.16
N THR A 12 9.59 12.15 2.84
CA THR A 12 9.03 13.50 2.68
C THR A 12 9.21 14.10 1.28
N SER A 13 10.12 13.57 0.47
CA SER A 13 10.28 14.00 -0.93
C SER A 13 9.06 13.69 -1.80
N LEU A 14 8.19 12.76 -1.38
CA LEU A 14 7.00 12.37 -2.12
C LEU A 14 5.89 13.44 -2.16
N GLU A 15 6.04 14.56 -1.46
CA GLU A 15 5.04 15.65 -1.41
C GLU A 15 4.66 16.18 -2.80
N ASN A 16 5.62 16.26 -3.72
CA ASN A 16 5.42 16.73 -5.09
C ASN A 16 5.48 15.60 -6.13
N TRP A 17 5.16 14.36 -5.72
CA TRP A 17 5.20 13.18 -6.59
C TRP A 17 4.35 13.36 -7.86
N GLY A 18 4.94 13.07 -9.03
CA GLY A 18 4.28 13.22 -10.32
C GLY A 18 5.15 13.96 -11.34
N THR A 19 4.56 14.88 -12.10
CA THR A 19 5.25 15.63 -13.16
C THR A 19 6.44 16.45 -12.66
N SER A 20 6.43 16.91 -11.40
CA SER A 20 7.56 17.63 -10.80
C SER A 20 8.81 16.75 -10.65
N TRP A 21 8.65 15.42 -10.71
CA TRP A 21 9.75 14.46 -10.77
C TRP A 21 10.20 14.14 -12.20
N GLY A 22 9.71 14.90 -13.20
CA GLY A 22 10.00 14.67 -14.61
C GLY A 22 9.21 13.52 -15.24
N PHE A 23 8.15 13.04 -14.58
CA PHE A 23 7.30 12.01 -15.17
C PHE A 23 6.38 12.58 -16.25
N LEU A 24 5.80 11.67 -17.06
CA LEU A 24 4.81 12.01 -18.07
C LEU A 24 3.63 12.82 -17.50
N PRO A 25 2.89 13.56 -18.35
CA PRO A 25 1.67 14.21 -17.92
C PRO A 25 0.68 13.25 -17.25
N GLN A 26 -0.08 13.77 -16.28
CA GLN A 26 -1.12 13.04 -15.56
C GLN A 26 -2.06 12.29 -16.54
N GLY A 27 -2.34 11.01 -16.23
CA GLY A 27 -3.22 10.17 -17.05
C GLY A 27 -2.58 9.58 -18.32
N LYS A 28 -1.31 9.90 -18.62
CA LYS A 28 -0.56 9.32 -19.75
C LYS A 28 0.40 8.20 -19.34
N GLY A 29 0.69 8.06 -18.05
CA GLY A 29 1.58 7.03 -17.53
C GLY A 29 0.85 5.79 -17.02
N LEU A 30 1.24 4.60 -17.51
CA LEU A 30 1.03 3.32 -16.83
C LEU A 30 2.15 3.16 -15.79
N VAL A 31 1.80 3.14 -14.51
CA VAL A 31 2.77 3.14 -13.40
C VAL A 31 2.78 1.80 -12.69
N PHE A 32 3.95 1.39 -12.21
CA PHE A 32 4.18 0.14 -11.50
C PHE A 32 5.41 0.29 -10.60
N VAL A 33 5.46 -0.50 -9.51
CA VAL A 33 6.66 -0.56 -8.64
C VAL A 33 7.75 -1.37 -9.32
N ASP A 34 7.38 -2.50 -9.89
CA ASP A 34 8.20 -3.41 -10.67
C ASP A 34 7.44 -3.96 -11.88
N ASN A 35 8.14 -4.65 -12.77
CA ASN A 35 7.55 -5.46 -13.82
C ASN A 35 8.30 -6.80 -13.92
N HIS A 36 7.88 -7.68 -14.82
CA HIS A 36 8.45 -9.01 -14.99
C HIS A 36 9.95 -9.01 -15.35
N ASP A 37 10.47 -7.93 -15.95
CA ASP A 37 11.85 -7.81 -16.40
C ASP A 37 12.72 -7.23 -15.28
N ASN A 38 12.36 -6.06 -14.76
CA ASN A 38 13.17 -5.34 -13.79
C ASN A 38 13.16 -5.91 -12.37
N GLN A 39 12.17 -6.73 -12.03
CA GLN A 39 12.22 -7.51 -10.79
C GLN A 39 13.33 -8.57 -10.81
N ARG A 40 13.90 -8.86 -11.98
CA ARG A 40 14.98 -9.84 -12.20
C ARG A 40 16.35 -9.18 -12.32
N GLY A 41 16.42 -7.85 -12.14
CA GLY A 41 17.64 -7.08 -12.35
C GLY A 41 17.91 -6.73 -13.81
N HIS A 42 16.99 -7.08 -14.72
CA HIS A 42 17.06 -6.69 -16.12
C HIS A 42 16.42 -5.31 -16.35
N GLY A 43 16.71 -4.65 -17.46
CA GLY A 43 16.02 -3.41 -17.83
C GLY A 43 16.25 -2.22 -16.88
N ALA A 44 15.26 -1.32 -16.83
CA ALA A 44 15.40 0.00 -16.23
C ALA A 44 15.17 0.01 -14.70
N GLY A 45 16.00 0.80 -14.00
CA GLY A 45 15.93 1.04 -12.55
C GLY A 45 16.97 0.28 -11.72
N GLY A 46 17.51 -0.82 -12.25
CA GLY A 46 18.61 -1.58 -11.63
C GLY A 46 18.32 -1.95 -10.17
N SER A 47 19.31 -1.77 -9.29
CA SER A 47 19.23 -2.11 -7.87
C SER A 47 18.20 -1.31 -7.06
N THR A 48 17.64 -0.23 -7.63
CA THR A 48 16.63 0.57 -6.93
C THR A 48 15.24 -0.06 -6.98
N ILE A 49 14.98 -0.97 -7.92
CA ILE A 49 13.67 -1.64 -8.07
C ILE A 49 13.36 -2.46 -6.83
N LEU A 50 12.18 -2.25 -6.26
CA LEU A 50 11.64 -3.05 -5.17
C LEU A 50 10.84 -4.20 -5.75
N THR A 51 10.97 -5.38 -5.18
CA THR A 51 10.27 -6.58 -5.65
C THR A 51 9.57 -7.28 -4.49
N HIS A 52 8.85 -8.37 -4.78
CA HIS A 52 8.30 -9.23 -3.73
C HIS A 52 9.34 -9.78 -2.74
N LYS A 53 10.63 -9.80 -3.11
CA LYS A 53 11.73 -10.18 -2.22
C LYS A 53 12.01 -9.12 -1.15
N ASP A 54 11.62 -7.86 -1.39
CA ASP A 54 11.73 -6.72 -0.48
C ASP A 54 10.40 -6.45 0.27
N ARG A 55 9.78 -7.49 0.84
CA ARG A 55 8.35 -7.52 1.23
C ARG A 55 7.80 -6.24 1.89
N LYS A 56 8.43 -5.73 2.97
CA LYS A 56 7.96 -4.54 3.69
C LYS A 56 8.03 -3.29 2.82
N ALA A 57 9.20 -3.00 2.26
CA ALA A 57 9.41 -1.83 1.39
C ALA A 57 8.55 -1.88 0.11
N TYR A 58 8.39 -3.06 -0.50
CA TYR A 58 7.51 -3.25 -1.66
C TYR A 58 6.04 -3.00 -1.34
N THR A 59 5.59 -3.46 -0.16
CA THR A 59 4.21 -3.24 0.30
C THR A 59 3.95 -1.75 0.52
N LEU A 60 4.85 -1.03 1.20
CA LEU A 60 4.75 0.42 1.40
C LEU A 60 4.76 1.20 0.09
N ALA A 61 5.65 0.85 -0.85
CA ALA A 61 5.69 1.46 -2.17
C ALA A 61 4.39 1.20 -2.97
N SER A 62 3.82 0.01 -2.86
CA SER A 62 2.55 -0.37 -3.49
C SER A 62 1.38 0.38 -2.87
N ILE A 63 1.33 0.51 -1.54
CA ILE A 63 0.34 1.34 -0.83
C ILE A 63 0.42 2.78 -1.34
N PHE A 64 1.61 3.39 -1.38
CA PHE A 64 1.75 4.75 -1.89
C PHE A 64 1.32 4.88 -3.36
N MET A 65 1.74 3.96 -4.24
CA MET A 65 1.35 3.96 -5.66
C MET A 65 -0.18 3.92 -5.83
N LEU A 66 -0.86 3.03 -5.09
CA LEU A 66 -2.30 2.86 -5.18
C LEU A 66 -3.05 4.02 -4.51
N ALA A 67 -2.48 4.58 -3.44
CA ALA A 67 -3.00 5.73 -2.71
C ALA A 67 -2.79 7.06 -3.43
N HIS A 68 -1.82 7.20 -4.33
CA HIS A 68 -1.58 8.45 -5.05
C HIS A 68 -2.42 8.53 -6.34
N PRO A 69 -2.99 9.70 -6.72
CA PRO A 69 -3.79 9.83 -7.94
C PRO A 69 -2.99 9.72 -9.24
N TYR A 70 -1.64 9.70 -9.18
CA TYR A 70 -0.78 9.79 -10.35
C TYR A 70 -0.79 8.50 -11.18
N GLY A 71 -1.07 8.63 -12.48
CA GLY A 71 -1.02 7.55 -13.45
C GLY A 71 -2.10 6.47 -13.30
N ILE A 72 -2.02 5.46 -14.16
CA ILE A 72 -2.84 4.25 -14.15
C ILE A 72 -1.99 3.14 -13.53
N PRO A 73 -2.29 2.66 -12.31
CA PRO A 73 -1.43 1.69 -11.64
C PRO A 73 -1.63 0.29 -12.19
N ARG A 74 -0.53 -0.45 -12.26
CA ARG A 74 -0.48 -1.90 -12.49
C ARG A 74 0.21 -2.55 -11.30
N VAL A 75 -0.47 -3.50 -10.67
CA VAL A 75 0.11 -4.36 -9.63
C VAL A 75 0.70 -5.59 -10.32
N THR A 76 1.96 -5.89 -10.03
CA THR A 76 2.61 -7.11 -10.52
C THR A 76 2.16 -8.30 -9.67
N SER A 77 2.01 -9.45 -10.31
CA SER A 77 1.79 -10.72 -9.62
C SER A 77 2.77 -11.73 -10.18
N SER A 78 3.64 -12.26 -9.32
CA SER A 78 4.82 -13.00 -9.70
C SER A 78 4.77 -14.45 -9.23
N TYR A 79 5.83 -15.16 -9.55
CA TYR A 79 6.24 -16.42 -8.95
C TYR A 79 7.62 -16.27 -8.31
N ALA A 80 7.95 -17.12 -7.35
CA ALA A 80 9.25 -17.16 -6.71
C ALA A 80 10.30 -17.73 -7.67
N PHE A 81 11.48 -17.10 -7.70
CA PHE A 81 12.61 -17.52 -8.52
C PHE A 81 13.95 -17.26 -7.82
N SER A 82 14.93 -18.13 -8.05
CA SER A 82 16.31 -17.97 -7.58
C SER A 82 17.28 -17.55 -8.69
N ASN A 83 16.93 -17.81 -9.95
CA ASN A 83 17.67 -17.37 -11.15
C ASN A 83 16.82 -16.37 -11.95
N SER A 84 17.45 -15.31 -12.49
CA SER A 84 16.80 -14.31 -13.34
C SER A 84 16.14 -14.93 -14.58
N ASP A 85 16.74 -15.96 -15.17
CA ASP A 85 16.25 -16.64 -16.37
C ASP A 85 15.28 -17.79 -16.07
N GLN A 86 14.91 -17.98 -14.79
CA GLN A 86 14.02 -19.05 -14.39
C GLN A 86 12.58 -18.83 -14.88
N GLY A 87 12.06 -19.83 -15.59
CA GLY A 87 10.66 -19.91 -15.98
C GLY A 87 9.69 -20.06 -14.80
N PRO A 88 8.37 -20.04 -15.05
CA PRO A 88 7.35 -20.21 -14.02
C PRO A 88 7.41 -21.61 -13.38
N PRO A 89 6.76 -21.81 -12.22
CA PRO A 89 6.62 -23.12 -11.61
C PRO A 89 6.03 -24.13 -12.59
N ALA A 90 6.74 -25.25 -12.82
CA ALA A 90 6.37 -26.28 -13.76
C ALA A 90 6.64 -27.68 -13.17
N ASP A 91 5.90 -28.69 -13.64
CA ASP A 91 6.11 -30.09 -13.26
C ASP A 91 7.28 -30.72 -14.01
N ASP A 92 7.56 -32.00 -13.74
CA ASP A 92 8.66 -32.75 -14.36
C ASP A 92 8.52 -32.86 -15.89
N LYS A 93 7.32 -32.63 -16.43
CA LYS A 93 7.02 -32.63 -17.87
C LYS A 93 7.05 -31.22 -18.47
N GLN A 94 7.50 -30.22 -17.71
CA GLN A 94 7.54 -28.81 -18.08
C GLN A 94 6.14 -28.18 -18.29
N ALA A 95 5.09 -28.77 -17.75
CA ALA A 95 3.77 -28.15 -17.74
C ALA A 95 3.65 -27.16 -16.58
N ILE A 96 3.19 -25.93 -16.86
CA ILE A 96 3.05 -24.89 -15.84
C ILE A 96 2.02 -25.32 -14.80
N ILE A 97 2.42 -25.29 -13.53
CA ILE A 97 1.57 -25.66 -12.41
C ILE A 97 0.67 -24.47 -12.05
N SER A 98 -0.63 -24.72 -11.94
CA SER A 98 -1.60 -23.68 -11.56
C SER A 98 -1.40 -23.20 -10.11
N PRO A 99 -1.65 -21.91 -9.81
CA PRO A 99 -1.67 -21.42 -8.44
C PRO A 99 -2.81 -22.08 -7.65
N LEU A 100 -2.48 -22.54 -6.44
CA LEU A 100 -3.48 -22.94 -5.44
C LEU A 100 -3.53 -21.88 -4.35
N THR A 101 -4.72 -21.61 -3.82
CA THR A 101 -4.94 -20.63 -2.74
C THR A 101 -5.23 -21.34 -1.43
N THR A 102 -4.58 -20.92 -0.36
CA THR A 102 -4.86 -21.38 1.02
C THR A 102 -6.06 -20.63 1.61
N THR A 103 -6.56 -21.12 2.76
CA THR A 103 -7.68 -20.48 3.48
C THR A 103 -7.36 -19.06 3.95
N ASP A 104 -6.09 -18.73 4.18
CA ASP A 104 -5.60 -17.37 4.53
C ASP A 104 -5.28 -16.51 3.30
N GLY A 105 -5.64 -16.95 2.09
CA GLY A 105 -5.52 -16.19 0.85
C GLY A 105 -4.12 -16.17 0.22
N ARG A 106 -3.15 -16.90 0.79
CA ARG A 106 -1.79 -17.03 0.23
C ARG A 106 -1.79 -17.98 -0.96
N CYS A 107 -0.81 -17.82 -1.84
CA CYS A 107 -0.61 -18.72 -2.96
C CYS A 107 0.43 -19.80 -2.65
N GLN A 108 0.22 -20.97 -3.26
CA GLN A 108 1.12 -22.13 -3.22
C GLN A 108 1.70 -22.39 -4.61
N ASN A 109 2.39 -23.53 -4.77
CA ASN A 109 3.01 -23.96 -6.02
C ASN A 109 4.03 -22.94 -6.58
N GLY A 110 4.76 -22.26 -5.69
CA GLY A 110 5.76 -21.27 -6.07
C GLY A 110 5.22 -19.93 -6.55
N TRP A 111 3.90 -19.70 -6.51
CA TRP A 111 3.30 -18.42 -6.88
C TRP A 111 3.33 -17.43 -5.72
N THR A 112 3.76 -16.19 -5.99
CA THR A 112 3.92 -15.13 -4.98
C THR A 112 2.59 -14.44 -4.67
N CYS A 113 1.80 -14.16 -5.72
CA CYS A 113 0.48 -13.52 -5.64
C CYS A 113 0.44 -12.24 -4.78
N GLU A 114 1.30 -11.27 -5.08
CA GLU A 114 1.34 -9.96 -4.42
C GLU A 114 -0.02 -9.26 -4.44
N HIS A 115 -0.80 -9.45 -5.51
CA HIS A 115 -2.17 -8.96 -5.63
C HIS A 115 -3.15 -9.49 -4.55
N ARG A 116 -2.78 -10.55 -3.82
CA ARG A 116 -3.56 -11.13 -2.71
C ARG A 116 -3.00 -10.77 -1.33
N TRP A 117 -1.84 -10.14 -1.27
CA TRP A 117 -1.31 -9.68 0.02
C TRP A 117 -2.28 -8.66 0.58
N LEU A 118 -2.79 -8.92 1.79
CA LEU A 118 -3.89 -8.16 2.37
C LEU A 118 -3.76 -6.63 2.22
N PRO A 119 -2.60 -6.00 2.51
CA PRO A 119 -2.47 -4.55 2.35
C PRO A 119 -2.61 -4.11 0.89
N ILE A 120 -2.07 -4.86 -0.07
CA ILE A 120 -2.14 -4.53 -1.51
C ILE A 120 -3.55 -4.77 -2.05
N ALA A 121 -4.19 -5.88 -1.68
CA ALA A 121 -5.55 -6.20 -2.09
C ALA A 121 -6.54 -5.15 -1.60
N ASN A 122 -6.46 -4.76 -0.33
CA ASN A 122 -7.32 -3.71 0.23
C ASN A 122 -7.06 -2.34 -0.38
N MET A 123 -5.84 -2.07 -0.84
CA MET A 123 -5.54 -0.82 -1.54
C MET A 123 -6.22 -0.71 -2.91
N ILE A 124 -6.67 -1.82 -3.50
CA ILE A 124 -7.54 -1.79 -4.69
C ILE A 124 -8.90 -1.20 -4.33
N ASP A 125 -9.51 -1.65 -3.23
CA ASP A 125 -10.78 -1.09 -2.73
C ASP A 125 -10.62 0.37 -2.30
N PHE A 126 -9.53 0.70 -1.59
CA PHE A 126 -9.19 2.08 -1.27
C PHE A 126 -9.14 2.95 -2.53
N ARG A 127 -8.38 2.54 -3.55
CA ARG A 127 -8.23 3.31 -4.79
C ARG A 127 -9.57 3.49 -5.50
N ASN A 128 -10.38 2.43 -5.58
CA ASN A 128 -11.72 2.49 -6.16
C ASN A 128 -12.63 3.45 -5.39
N THR A 129 -12.51 3.49 -4.07
CA THR A 129 -13.31 4.34 -3.18
C THR A 129 -12.92 5.82 -3.26
N VAL A 130 -11.63 6.15 -3.38
CA VAL A 130 -11.16 7.55 -3.46
C VAL A 130 -11.03 8.09 -4.88
N GLY A 131 -11.05 7.21 -5.89
CA GLY A 131 -10.98 7.55 -7.31
C GLY A 131 -9.77 8.42 -7.67
N LEU A 132 -10.02 9.49 -8.44
CA LEU A 132 -9.01 10.46 -8.87
C LEU A 132 -8.85 11.66 -7.92
N THR A 133 -9.50 11.64 -6.75
CA THR A 133 -9.46 12.75 -5.78
C THR A 133 -8.02 13.18 -5.49
N GLY A 134 -7.72 14.48 -5.43
CA GLY A 134 -6.34 14.95 -5.21
C GLY A 134 -5.76 14.54 -3.85
N VAL A 135 -4.43 14.62 -3.73
CA VAL A 135 -3.75 14.58 -2.43
C VAL A 135 -3.98 15.93 -1.74
N MET A 136 -4.29 15.91 -0.45
CA MET A 136 -4.46 17.08 0.41
C MET A 136 -3.78 16.85 1.75
N GLN A 137 -3.45 17.93 2.46
CA GLN A 137 -2.89 17.86 3.82
C GLN A 137 -1.69 16.89 3.91
N PHE A 138 -0.71 17.05 3.01
CA PHE A 138 0.53 16.29 3.07
C PHE A 138 1.31 16.73 4.32
N GLN A 139 1.43 15.83 5.27
CA GLN A 139 2.01 16.05 6.59
C GLN A 139 3.32 15.29 6.68
N LYS A 140 4.39 16.01 7.04
CA LYS A 140 5.73 15.47 7.26
C LYS A 140 5.95 15.37 8.77
N ILE A 141 5.93 14.16 9.30
CA ILE A 141 6.07 13.91 10.74
C ILE A 141 7.55 13.80 11.09
N SER A 142 8.31 13.10 10.24
CA SER A 142 9.78 13.05 10.26
C SER A 142 10.30 12.83 8.84
N THR A 143 11.62 12.69 8.68
CA THR A 143 12.25 12.39 7.38
C THR A 143 11.64 11.19 6.66
N ASN A 144 11.26 10.15 7.40
CA ASN A 144 10.75 8.87 6.88
C ASN A 144 9.33 8.54 7.36
N GLN A 145 8.59 9.53 7.84
CA GLN A 145 7.22 9.39 8.33
C GLN A 145 6.34 10.47 7.72
N ILE A 146 5.34 10.05 6.94
CA ILE A 146 4.43 10.95 6.24
C ILE A 146 2.97 10.53 6.43
N ALA A 147 2.06 11.48 6.32
CA ALA A 147 0.64 11.21 6.21
C ALA A 147 0.00 12.15 5.19
N PHE A 148 -1.08 11.71 4.53
CA PHE A 148 -1.82 12.56 3.61
C PHE A 148 -3.26 12.09 3.42
N CYS A 149 -4.11 13.03 3.01
CA CYS A 149 -5.51 12.78 2.68
C CYS A 149 -5.69 12.60 1.18
N ARG A 150 -6.71 11.82 0.79
CA ARG A 150 -7.30 11.78 -0.55
C ARG A 150 -8.67 12.45 -0.48
N GLY A 151 -8.66 13.78 -0.49
CA GLY A 151 -9.83 14.60 -0.16
C GLY A 151 -10.40 14.24 1.21
N PHE A 152 -11.73 14.21 1.32
CA PHE A 152 -12.45 13.76 2.52
C PHE A 152 -12.84 12.28 2.45
N LEU A 153 -12.24 11.51 1.53
CA LEU A 153 -12.64 10.12 1.24
C LEU A 153 -11.67 9.09 1.80
N GLY A 154 -10.40 9.43 1.96
CA GLY A 154 -9.39 8.50 2.47
C GLY A 154 -8.18 9.17 3.06
N PHE A 155 -7.44 8.40 3.84
CA PHE A 155 -6.27 8.82 4.57
C PHE A 155 -5.22 7.71 4.57
N VAL A 156 -3.95 8.09 4.43
CA VAL A 156 -2.82 7.17 4.49
C VAL A 156 -1.72 7.78 5.37
N ALA A 157 -1.18 6.98 6.28
CA ALA A 157 0.03 7.28 7.04
C ALA A 157 1.05 6.15 6.83
N LEU A 158 2.32 6.51 6.63
CA LEU A 158 3.41 5.58 6.34
C LEU A 158 4.58 5.85 7.30
N ASN A 159 5.12 4.78 7.87
CA ASN A 159 6.38 4.77 8.60
C ASN A 159 7.39 3.89 7.86
N ASN A 160 8.36 4.53 7.20
CA ASN A 160 9.52 3.85 6.59
C ASN A 160 10.80 4.06 7.42
N ASP A 161 10.64 4.38 8.70
CA ASP A 161 11.72 4.43 9.67
C ASP A 161 11.80 3.10 10.43
N ASN A 162 12.98 2.49 10.45
CA ASN A 162 13.19 1.17 11.08
C ASN A 162 13.60 1.28 12.55
N THR A 163 13.77 2.49 13.09
CA THR A 163 14.18 2.71 14.49
C THR A 163 13.17 3.55 15.27
N ASN A 164 12.47 4.46 14.60
CA ASN A 164 11.53 5.38 15.26
C ASN A 164 10.07 5.03 14.97
N ASP A 165 9.27 4.97 16.03
CA ASP A 165 7.82 4.89 15.90
C ASP A 165 7.27 6.19 15.30
N PHE A 166 6.27 6.08 14.44
CA PHE A 166 5.42 7.22 14.08
C PHE A 166 4.40 7.38 15.20
N LYS A 167 4.57 8.39 16.05
CA LYS A 167 3.59 8.78 17.09
C LYS A 167 3.24 10.25 16.96
N ALA A 168 2.11 10.56 16.32
CA ALA A 168 1.67 11.94 16.17
C ALA A 168 0.16 12.07 16.02
N ARG A 169 -0.37 13.21 16.46
CA ARG A 169 -1.73 13.64 16.12
C ARG A 169 -1.72 14.31 14.75
N VAL A 170 -2.48 13.77 13.80
CA VAL A 170 -2.49 14.23 12.40
C VAL A 170 -3.91 14.47 11.92
N ASN A 171 -4.03 15.32 10.89
CA ASN A 171 -5.29 15.55 10.21
C ASN A 171 -5.56 14.43 9.20
N THR A 172 -6.64 13.70 9.40
CA THR A 172 -7.09 12.61 8.52
C THR A 172 -8.02 13.08 7.42
N CYS A 173 -8.56 14.29 7.54
CA CYS A 173 -9.64 14.82 6.71
C CYS A 173 -10.91 13.97 6.70
N LEU A 174 -11.00 12.90 7.50
CA LEU A 174 -12.18 12.06 7.57
C LEU A 174 -13.17 12.63 8.61
N PRO A 175 -14.48 12.38 8.44
CA PRO A 175 -15.46 12.66 9.48
C PRO A 175 -15.15 11.91 10.78
N ALA A 176 -15.62 12.44 11.90
CA ALA A 176 -15.48 11.79 13.19
C ALA A 176 -16.11 10.39 13.20
N GLY A 177 -15.42 9.41 13.77
CA GLY A 177 -15.85 8.02 13.80
C GLY A 177 -14.69 7.07 14.03
N THR A 178 -15.00 5.78 14.17
CA THR A 178 -13.99 4.72 14.28
C THR A 178 -13.88 4.02 12.94
N TYR A 179 -12.66 3.92 12.41
CA TYR A 179 -12.38 3.33 11.10
C TYR A 179 -11.51 2.10 11.24
N CYS A 180 -11.74 1.09 10.41
CA CYS A 180 -10.83 -0.03 10.30
C CYS A 180 -9.57 0.39 9.54
N ASP A 181 -8.42 -0.02 10.05
CA ASP A 181 -7.16 0.07 9.32
C ASP A 181 -7.07 -1.06 8.28
N LEU A 182 -7.13 -0.67 7.01
CA LEU A 182 -7.09 -1.57 5.87
C LEU A 182 -5.69 -2.12 5.60
N ALA A 183 -4.65 -1.55 6.21
CA ALA A 183 -3.30 -2.11 6.13
C ALA A 183 -3.17 -3.37 7.02
N SER A 184 -3.81 -3.39 8.19
CA SER A 184 -3.69 -4.48 9.16
C SER A 184 -4.87 -5.46 9.20
N GLY A 185 -5.99 -5.18 8.51
CA GLY A 185 -7.16 -6.03 8.59
C GLY A 185 -8.19 -5.86 7.48
N ILE A 186 -9.26 -6.64 7.58
CA ILE A 186 -10.42 -6.63 6.69
C ILE A 186 -11.56 -5.92 7.40
N PHE A 187 -12.30 -5.09 6.66
CA PHE A 187 -13.60 -4.58 7.08
C PHE A 187 -14.71 -5.42 6.45
N THR A 188 -15.46 -6.16 7.27
CA THR A 188 -16.60 -6.95 6.81
C THR A 188 -17.65 -7.04 7.91
N GLY A 189 -18.93 -7.04 7.53
CA GLY A 189 -20.03 -7.11 8.50
C GLY A 189 -19.97 -6.03 9.59
N TYR A 190 -19.50 -4.83 9.24
CA TYR A 190 -19.29 -3.70 10.16
C TYR A 190 -18.28 -3.95 11.28
N LYS A 191 -17.36 -4.91 11.11
CA LYS A 191 -16.29 -5.24 12.07
C LYS A 191 -14.92 -5.15 11.41
N CYS A 192 -13.92 -4.80 12.22
CA CYS A 192 -12.52 -4.78 11.83
C CYS A 192 -11.85 -6.06 12.35
N SER A 193 -11.15 -6.79 11.48
CA SER A 193 -10.28 -7.89 11.93
C SER A 193 -8.91 -7.40 12.40
N GLY A 194 -8.53 -6.18 12.04
CA GLY A 194 -7.24 -5.55 12.36
C GLY A 194 -7.40 -4.36 13.30
N LYS A 195 -6.44 -3.42 13.22
CA LYS A 195 -6.44 -2.22 14.04
C LYS A 195 -7.61 -1.30 13.68
N THR A 196 -7.94 -0.41 14.61
CA THR A 196 -8.92 0.65 14.42
C THR A 196 -8.32 2.01 14.74
N VAL A 197 -8.77 3.06 14.05
CA VAL A 197 -8.40 4.44 14.32
C VAL A 197 -9.65 5.25 14.62
N THR A 198 -9.63 5.98 15.74
CA THR A 198 -10.71 6.91 16.09
C THR A 198 -10.34 8.31 15.63
N VAL A 199 -11.19 8.86 14.77
CA VAL A 199 -11.12 10.22 14.25
C VAL A 199 -12.06 11.12 15.06
N GLY A 200 -11.54 12.23 15.57
CA GLY A 200 -12.30 13.21 16.35
C GLY A 200 -13.10 14.19 15.49
N TRP A 201 -13.87 15.07 16.14
CA TRP A 201 -14.77 16.05 15.51
C TRP A 201 -14.12 16.99 14.48
N PHE A 202 -12.81 17.22 14.60
CA PHE A 202 -12.03 18.08 13.70
C PHE A 202 -11.23 17.29 12.64
N GLY A 203 -11.54 16.01 12.44
CA GLY A 203 -10.79 15.15 11.52
C GLY A 203 -9.40 14.75 12.03
N LEU A 204 -9.06 15.08 13.27
CA LEU A 204 -7.78 14.72 13.90
C LEU A 204 -7.83 13.30 14.48
N ALA A 205 -6.74 12.55 14.33
CA ALA A 205 -6.55 11.25 14.96
C ALA A 205 -5.13 11.10 15.51
N ASP A 206 -4.99 10.36 16.61
CA ASP A 206 -3.69 9.95 17.14
C ASP A 206 -3.24 8.69 16.37
N ILE A 207 -2.13 8.81 15.64
CA ILE A 207 -1.57 7.75 14.81
C ILE A 207 -0.33 7.18 15.50
N ASN A 208 -0.31 5.85 15.64
CA ASN A 208 0.82 5.09 16.16
C ASN A 208 1.18 3.95 15.19
N ILE A 209 2.30 4.07 14.48
CA ILE A 209 2.85 3.02 13.63
C ILE A 209 4.25 2.67 14.17
N PRO A 210 4.40 1.56 14.91
CA PRO A 210 5.69 1.12 15.41
C PRO A 210 6.74 0.96 14.31
N ALA A 211 8.02 1.17 14.62
CA ALA A 211 9.11 0.95 13.67
C ALA A 211 9.15 -0.51 13.15
N ASP A 212 8.83 -1.45 14.04
CA ASP A 212 8.79 -2.89 13.78
C ASP A 212 7.42 -3.39 13.27
N ASP A 213 6.49 -2.49 12.95
CA ASP A 213 5.19 -2.87 12.40
C ASP A 213 5.35 -3.70 11.12
N ASP A 214 4.56 -4.78 10.99
CA ASP A 214 4.63 -5.73 9.88
C ASP A 214 4.45 -5.06 8.51
N VAL A 215 3.60 -4.03 8.44
CA VAL A 215 3.30 -3.30 7.19
C VAL A 215 3.98 -1.94 7.18
N GLY A 216 3.97 -1.23 8.30
CA GLY A 216 4.46 0.14 8.41
C GLY A 216 3.46 1.20 7.91
N ALA A 217 2.17 0.89 7.88
CA ALA A 217 1.15 1.79 7.35
C ALA A 217 -0.15 1.77 8.16
N ILE A 218 -0.88 2.89 8.10
CA ILE A 218 -2.31 2.97 8.42
C ILE A 218 -3.04 3.49 7.18
N VAL A 219 -4.12 2.81 6.80
CA VAL A 219 -4.94 3.15 5.62
C VAL A 219 -6.41 3.16 6.02
N LEU A 220 -7.08 4.30 5.81
CA LEU A 220 -8.50 4.49 6.16
C LEU A 220 -9.27 5.04 4.95
N HIS A 221 -10.50 4.61 4.73
CA HIS A 221 -11.42 5.32 3.84
C HIS A 221 -12.82 5.42 4.45
N TYR A 222 -13.62 6.38 3.98
CA TYR A 222 -14.91 6.72 4.58
C TYR A 222 -15.90 5.54 4.67
N LYS A 223 -15.86 4.60 3.72
CA LYS A 223 -16.72 3.40 3.74
C LYS A 223 -16.32 2.34 4.78
N ALA A 224 -15.14 2.43 5.39
CA ALA A 224 -14.64 1.48 6.40
C ALA A 224 -14.90 1.99 7.83
N MET A 225 -15.90 2.86 8.00
CA MET A 225 -16.33 3.36 9.30
C MET A 225 -17.20 2.32 10.00
N VAL A 226 -16.87 2.02 11.26
CA VAL A 226 -17.67 1.18 12.14
C VAL A 226 -18.87 2.00 12.65
N PRO A 227 -20.10 1.53 12.46
CA PRO A 227 -21.29 2.21 12.98
C PRO A 227 -21.29 2.26 14.51
N LEU A 228 -21.71 3.39 15.07
CA LEU A 228 -21.84 3.58 16.52
C LEU A 228 -22.95 2.73 17.16
N ILE A 229 -23.88 2.21 16.36
CA ILE A 229 -24.97 1.33 16.80
C ILE A 229 -24.88 0.05 15.97
N PRO A 230 -24.84 -1.15 16.57
CA PRO A 230 -24.93 -2.38 15.80
C PRO A 230 -26.25 -2.37 15.02
N THR A 231 -26.16 -2.33 13.70
CA THR A 231 -27.33 -2.53 12.84
C THR A 231 -27.89 -3.91 13.17
N LEU A 232 -29.10 -3.94 13.73
CA LEU A 232 -29.89 -5.18 13.85
C LEU A 232 -29.99 -5.76 12.43
N SER A 233 -29.29 -6.85 12.15
CA SER A 233 -29.44 -7.55 10.89
C SER A 233 -30.86 -8.10 10.81
N LYS A 234 -31.58 -7.79 9.73
CA LYS A 234 -32.76 -8.55 9.33
C LYS A 234 -32.33 -9.87 8.72
#